data_AF-A0A4P5VK80-F1
#
_entry.id   AF-A0A4P5VK80-F1
#
_cell.length_a   1.000
_cell.length_b   1.000
_cell.length_c   1.000
_cell.angle_alpha   90.00
_cell.angle_beta   90.00
_cell.angle_gamma   90.00
#
_symmetry.space_group_name_H-M   'P 1'
#
loop_
_entity.id
_entity.type
_entity.pdbx_description
1 polymer ?
#
loop_
_entity_poly.entity_id
_entity_poly.type
_entity_poly.pdbx_seq_one_letter_code
_entity_poly.pdbx_strand_id
1 'polypeptide(L)' 'MTLTQEQAIVAAAAMAPRVQALEELLAQQVQLLPEGDSDWATTREQLNIEHGALVALQNIGAGQ' A
#
# COMPACT_ATOMS: atom_id res chain seq x y z
N MET A 1 12.78 -14.88 -9.81
CA MET A 1 13.83 -14.33 -8.92
C MET A 1 13.19 -14.21 -7.55
N THR A 2 13.73 -14.88 -6.53
CA THR A 2 13.15 -14.87 -5.17
C THR A 2 13.85 -13.78 -4.36
N LEU A 3 13.08 -12.92 -3.70
CA LEU A 3 13.61 -11.92 -2.76
C LEU A 3 14.22 -12.61 -1.54
N THR A 4 15.36 -12.12 -1.06
CA THR A 4 15.88 -12.53 0.25
C THR A 4 15.09 -11.85 1.37
N GLN A 5 15.20 -12.39 2.59
CA GLN A 5 14.58 -11.81 3.79
C GLN A 5 15.01 -10.35 4.01
N GLU A 6 16.31 -10.05 3.88
CA GLU A 6 16.86 -8.70 4.02
C GLU A 6 16.32 -7.75 2.95
N GLN A 7 16.25 -8.20 1.69
CA GLN A 7 15.67 -7.41 0.61
C GLN A 7 14.19 -7.12 0.84
N ALA A 8 13.44 -8.10 1.39
CA ALA A 8 12.04 -7.93 1.70
C ALA A 8 11.80 -6.92 2.83
N ILE A 9 12.64 -6.93 3.87
CA ILE A 9 12.60 -5.94 4.97
C ILE A 9 12.85 -4.52 4.44
N VAL A 10 13.89 -4.34 3.61
CA VAL A 10 14.22 -3.03 3.02
C VAL A 10 13.09 -2.54 2.12
N ALA A 11 12.55 -3.43 1.28
CA ALA A 11 11.42 -3.10 0.41
C ALA A 11 10.15 -2.74 1.20
N ALA A 12 9.83 -3.49 2.26
CA ALA A 12 8.69 -3.20 3.13
C ALA A 12 8.84 -1.82 3.81
N ALA A 13 10.04 -1.51 4.32
CA ALA A 13 10.32 -0.22 4.94
C ALA A 13 10.19 0.96 3.96
N ALA A 14 10.60 0.78 2.70
CA ALA A 14 10.45 1.80 1.67
C ALA A 14 8.98 2.00 1.23
N MET A 15 8.16 0.96 1.32
CA MET A 15 6.79 0.97 0.83
C MET A 15 5.77 1.41 1.88
N ALA A 16 6.06 1.22 3.17
CA ALA A 16 5.16 1.63 4.27
C ALA A 16 4.74 3.12 4.20
N PRO A 17 5.62 4.10 3.94
CA PRO A 17 5.22 5.50 3.78
C PRO A 17 4.27 5.74 2.61
N ARG A 18 4.40 4.95 1.53
CA ARG A 18 3.54 5.07 0.34
C ARG A 18 2.13 4.55 0.62
N VAL A 19 2.02 3.44 1.35
CA VAL A 19 0.73 2.92 1.83
C VAL A 19 0.05 3.97 2.73
N GLN A 20 0.79 4.52 3.69
CA GLN A 20 0.26 5.57 4.57
C GLN A 20 -0.23 6.80 3.78
N ALA A 21 0.54 7.28 2.79
CA ALA A 21 0.14 8.42 1.96
C ALA A 21 -1.15 8.14 1.15
N LEU A 22 -1.35 6.90 0.69
CA LEU A 22 -2.58 6.50 0.00
C LEU A 22 -3.78 6.43 0.94
N GLU A 23 -3.59 5.98 2.18
CA GLU A 23 -4.64 6.01 3.22
C GLU A 23 -5.06 7.46 3.55
N GLU A 24 -4.08 8.34 3.73
CA GLU A 24 -4.31 9.77 3.98
C GLU A 24 -5.02 10.45 2.81
N LEU A 25 -4.62 10.14 1.57
CA LEU A 25 -5.28 10.63 0.36
C LEU A 25 -6.73 10.14 0.28
N LEU A 26 -6.96 8.85 0.51
CA LEU A 26 -8.30 8.27 0.47
C LEU A 26 -9.21 8.92 1.52
N ALA A 27 -8.71 9.16 2.72
CA ALA A 27 -9.45 9.84 3.78
C ALA A 27 -9.84 11.28 3.40
N GLN A 28 -8.95 12.01 2.71
CA GLN A 28 -9.24 13.35 2.20
C GLN A 28 -10.26 13.31 1.04
N GLN A 29 -10.13 12.35 0.13
CA GLN A 29 -11.05 12.18 -1.00
C GLN A 29 -12.48 11.91 -0.54
N VAL A 30 -12.69 11.10 0.51
CA VAL A 30 -14.02 10.86 1.10
C VAL A 30 -14.72 12.16 1.52
N GLN A 31 -13.96 13.19 1.92
CA GLN A 31 -14.53 14.46 2.36
C GLN A 31 -14.71 15.48 1.24
N LEU A 32 -13.92 15.38 0.16
CA LEU A 32 -13.79 16.43 -0.85
C LEU A 32 -14.40 16.07 -2.21
N LEU A 33 -14.46 14.78 -2.54
CA LEU A 33 -14.97 14.32 -3.84
C LEU A 33 -16.47 14.01 -3.76
N PRO A 34 -17.21 14.25 -4.85
CA PRO A 34 -18.60 13.84 -4.93
C PRO A 34 -18.74 12.30 -4.89
N GLU A 35 -19.90 11.83 -4.44
CA GLU A 35 -20.20 10.39 -4.48
C GLU A 35 -20.12 9.86 -5.92
N GLY A 36 -19.42 8.73 -6.10
CA GLY A 36 -19.23 8.11 -7.41
C GLY A 36 -18.04 8.64 -8.21
N ASP A 37 -17.22 9.52 -7.65
CA ASP A 37 -15.96 9.95 -8.27
C ASP A 37 -14.99 8.77 -8.47
N SER A 38 -14.46 8.65 -9.69
CA SER A 38 -13.54 7.56 -10.07
C SER A 38 -12.19 7.63 -9.37
N ASP A 39 -11.78 8.80 -8.88
CA ASP A 39 -10.51 8.96 -8.18
C ASP A 39 -10.52 8.20 -6.85
N TRP A 40 -11.69 8.12 -6.20
CA TRP A 40 -11.84 7.32 -4.98
C TRP A 40 -11.63 5.83 -5.24
N ALA A 41 -12.22 5.32 -6.32
CA ALA A 41 -12.07 3.92 -6.73
C ALA A 41 -10.60 3.61 -7.10
N THR A 42 -9.95 4.54 -7.81
CA THR A 42 -8.56 4.43 -8.25
C THR A 42 -7.60 4.41 -7.07
N THR A 43 -7.74 5.36 -6.13
CA THR A 43 -6.89 5.42 -4.93
C THR A 43 -7.11 4.19 -4.04
N ARG A 44 -8.35 3.73 -3.89
CA ARG A 44 -8.67 2.52 -3.14
C ARG A 44 -8.08 1.27 -3.77
N GLU A 45 -8.15 1.13 -5.09
CA GLU A 45 -7.53 0.01 -5.82
C GLU A 45 -6.01 0.00 -5.63
N GLN A 46 -5.37 1.16 -5.81
CA GLN A 46 -3.92 1.29 -5.61
C GLN A 46 -3.54 0.94 -4.17
N LEU A 47 -4.30 1.44 -3.18
CA LEU A 47 -4.06 1.13 -1.77
C LEU A 47 -4.12 -0.38 -1.51
N ASN A 48 -5.12 -1.09 -2.06
CA ASN A 48 -5.23 -2.54 -1.89
C ASN A 48 -4.03 -3.28 -2.48
N ILE A 49 -3.54 -2.87 -3.66
CA ILE A 49 -2.38 -3.48 -4.31
C ILE A 49 -1.12 -3.26 -3.47
N GLU A 50 -0.85 -2.03 -3.06
CA GLU A 50 0.34 -1.68 -2.28
C GLU A 50 0.31 -2.31 -0.89
N HIS A 51 -0.85 -2.31 -0.23
CA HIS A 51 -1.02 -2.95 1.08
C HIS A 51 -0.84 -4.47 0.98
N GLY A 52 -1.40 -5.12 -0.05
CA GLY A 52 -1.19 -6.54 -0.31
C GLY A 52 0.28 -6.89 -0.55
N ALA A 53 0.97 -6.06 -1.33
CA ALA A 53 2.42 -6.20 -1.54
C ALA A 53 3.20 -6.01 -0.23
N LEU A 54 2.79 -5.07 0.63
CA LEU A 54 3.48 -4.79 1.90
C LEU A 54 3.39 -5.98 2.83
N VAL A 55 2.20 -6.55 2.97
CA VAL A 55 1.96 -7.77 3.76
C VAL A 55 2.81 -8.93 3.24
N ALA A 56 2.88 -9.11 1.92
CA ALA A 56 3.72 -10.17 1.33
C ALA A 56 5.20 -9.97 1.65
N LEU A 57 5.72 -8.76 1.56
CA LEU A 57 7.11 -8.43 1.91
C LEU A 57 7.38 -8.62 3.41
N GLN A 58 6.44 -8.26 4.27
CA GLN A 58 6.54 -8.46 5.72
C GLN A 58 6.57 -9.95 6.07
N ASN A 59 5.78 -10.78 5.41
CA ASN A 59 5.78 -12.24 5.61
C ASN A 59 7.13 -12.85 5.22
N ILE A 60 7.67 -12.48 4.05
CA ILE A 60 9.02 -12.91 3.63
C ILE A 60 10.08 -12.42 4.61
N GLY A 61 9.99 -11.16 5.05
CA GLY A 61 10.87 -10.56 6.05
C GLY A 61 10.80 -11.25 7.42
N ALA A 62 9.67 -11.84 7.77
CA ALA A 62 9.47 -12.64 8.98
C ALA A 62 9.92 -14.11 8.82
N GLY A 63 10.28 -14.54 7.61
CA GLY A 63 10.65 -15.92 7.31
C GLY A 63 9.45 -16.88 7.19
N GLN A 64 8.26 -16.35 6.86
CA GLN A 64 7.04 -17.12 6.61
C GLN A 64 6.89 -17.54 5.15
#